data_AF-A0A239HEA1-F1
#
_entry.id   AF-A0A239HEA1-F1
#
_cell.length_a   1.000
_cell.length_b   1.000
_cell.length_c   1.000
_cell.angle_alpha   90.00
_cell.angle_beta   90.00
_cell.angle_gamma   90.00
#
_symmetry.space_group_name_H-M   'P 1'
#
loop_
_entity.id
_entity.type
_entity.pdbx_description
1 polymer ?
#
loop_
_entity_poly.entity_id
_entity_poly.type
_entity_poly.pdbx_seq_one_letter_code
_entity_poly.pdbx_strand_id
1 'polypeptide(L)'
;MKKISNDEYYKLFTKWQESGLSKAAFASEAGISRASFYYWCRKFEEETIDYADSSGFSLVNPEMGFQKDPILKINYPSGVSIEFFGQVDINSVKEFL
;
A
#
# COMPACT_ATOMS: atom_id res chain seq x y z
N MET A 1 -6.09 -24.91 20.91
CA MET A 1 -5.95 -23.88 19.85
C MET A 1 -7.07 -22.87 20.01
N LYS A 2 -6.76 -21.59 20.25
CA LYS A 2 -7.78 -20.53 20.34
C LYS A 2 -8.42 -20.37 18.96
N LYS A 3 -9.74 -20.41 18.88
CA LYS A 3 -10.48 -20.13 17.64
C LYS A 3 -10.45 -18.61 17.42
N ILE A 4 -9.56 -18.16 16.55
CA ILE A 4 -9.51 -16.77 16.08
C ILE A 4 -10.76 -16.55 15.22
N SER A 5 -11.50 -15.48 15.50
CA SER A 5 -12.73 -15.15 14.74
C SER A 5 -12.39 -14.53 13.38
N ASN A 6 -13.36 -14.51 12.45
CA ASN A 6 -13.16 -13.89 11.13
C ASN A 6 -12.74 -12.40 11.24
N ASP A 7 -13.41 -11.63 12.10
CA ASP A 7 -13.09 -10.22 12.37
C ASP A 7 -11.66 -10.03 12.89
N GLU A 8 -11.20 -10.97 13.71
CA GLU A 8 -9.85 -10.95 14.25
C GLU A 8 -8.79 -11.26 13.18
N TYR A 9 -9.09 -12.17 12.24
CA TYR A 9 -8.25 -12.39 11.06
C TYR A 9 -8.21 -11.17 10.13
N TYR A 10 -9.32 -10.45 9.98
CA TYR A 10 -9.34 -9.23 9.19
C TYR A 10 -8.46 -8.14 9.81
N LYS A 11 -8.52 -7.94 11.13
CA LYS A 11 -7.62 -7.01 11.84
C LYS A 11 -6.15 -7.39 11.69
N LEU A 12 -5.84 -8.68 11.72
CA LEU A 12 -4.49 -9.18 11.49
C LEU A 12 -4.03 -8.96 10.05
N PHE A 13 -4.93 -9.12 9.08
CA PHE A 13 -4.68 -8.83 7.67
C PHE A 13 -4.36 -7.35 7.44
N THR A 14 -5.15 -6.42 8.00
CA THR A 14 -4.88 -4.97 7.90
C THR A 14 -3.54 -4.60 8.52
N LYS A 15 -3.26 -5.09 9.74
CA LYS A 15 -1.96 -4.87 10.40
C LYS A 15 -0.79 -5.42 9.58
N TRP A 16 -0.98 -6.56 8.92
CA TRP A 16 0.03 -7.11 8.03
C TRP A 16 0.27 -6.21 6.81
N GLN A 17 -0.78 -5.71 6.16
CA GLN A 17 -0.64 -4.77 5.04
C GLN A 17 0.09 -3.49 5.44
N GLU A 18 -0.20 -2.94 6.62
CA GLU A 18 0.48 -1.75 7.16
C GLU A 18 1.94 -2.03 7.55
N SER A 19 2.26 -3.25 7.96
CA SER A 19 3.61 -3.62 8.41
C SER A 19 4.65 -3.69 7.29
N GLY A 20 4.22 -3.91 6.04
CA GLY A 20 5.12 -4.16 4.90
C GLY A 20 5.93 -5.47 4.99
N LEU A 21 5.67 -6.31 6.00
CA LEU A 21 6.34 -7.59 6.19
C LEU A 21 5.83 -8.65 5.20
N SER A 22 6.61 -9.70 4.96
CA SER A 22 6.09 -10.87 4.23
C SER A 22 5.05 -11.63 5.06
N LYS A 23 4.10 -12.31 4.39
CA LYS A 23 3.06 -13.12 5.05
C LYS A 23 3.66 -14.13 6.04
N ALA A 24 4.79 -14.75 5.68
CA ALA A 24 5.49 -15.71 6.52
C ALA A 24 6.15 -15.09 7.76
N ALA A 25 6.74 -13.90 7.61
CA ALA A 25 7.35 -13.17 8.72
C ALA A 25 6.28 -12.70 9.71
N PHE A 26 5.22 -12.08 9.21
CA PHE A 26 4.10 -11.61 10.04
C PHE A 26 3.42 -12.74 10.80
N ALA A 27 3.11 -13.87 10.13
CA ALA A 27 2.50 -15.01 10.80
C ALA A 27 3.39 -15.58 11.92
N SER A 28 4.71 -15.56 11.72
CA SER A 28 5.68 -16.00 12.73
C SER A 28 5.72 -15.07 13.94
N GLU A 29 5.73 -13.76 13.70
CA GLU A 29 5.77 -12.74 14.77
C GLU A 29 4.47 -12.70 15.58
N ALA A 30 3.33 -12.77 14.89
CA ALA A 30 2.00 -12.78 15.52
C ALA A 30 1.63 -14.13 16.17
N GLY A 31 2.46 -15.17 16.01
CA GLY A 31 2.22 -16.50 16.58
C GLY A 31 1.02 -17.23 15.98
N ILE A 32 0.71 -16.97 14.69
CA ILE A 32 -0.45 -17.52 13.99
C ILE A 32 0.01 -18.67 13.08
N SER A 33 -0.85 -19.67 12.90
CA SER A 33 -0.63 -20.71 11.90
C SER A 33 -0.49 -20.09 10.51
N ARG A 34 0.66 -20.33 9.84
CA ARG A 34 0.91 -19.89 8.47
C ARG A 34 -0.20 -20.32 7.52
N ALA A 35 -0.65 -21.58 7.60
CA ALA A 35 -1.68 -22.10 6.72
C ALA A 35 -3.01 -21.35 6.89
N SER A 36 -3.40 -21.07 8.14
CA SER A 36 -4.62 -20.31 8.42
C SER A 36 -4.49 -18.85 7.97
N PHE A 37 -3.37 -18.20 8.25
CA PHE A 37 -3.14 -16.83 7.85
C PHE A 37 -3.14 -16.66 6.33
N TYR A 38 -2.48 -17.57 5.60
CA TYR A 38 -2.46 -17.55 4.13
C TYR A 38 -3.84 -17.75 3.52
N TYR A 39 -4.63 -18.68 4.08
CA TYR A 39 -6.01 -18.88 3.66
C TYR A 39 -6.83 -17.60 3.80
N TRP A 40 -6.74 -16.92 4.95
CA TRP A 40 -7.47 -15.67 5.20
C TRP A 40 -6.97 -14.51 4.34
N CYS A 41 -5.65 -14.37 4.17
CA CYS A 41 -5.10 -13.38 3.23
C CYS A 41 -5.66 -13.57 1.83
N ARG A 42 -5.66 -14.80 1.31
CA ARG A 42 -6.18 -15.08 -0.04
C ARG A 42 -7.67 -14.76 -0.12
N LYS A 43 -8.45 -15.14 0.89
CA LYS A 43 -9.89 -14.88 0.93
C LYS A 43 -10.20 -13.38 0.92
N PHE A 44 -9.48 -12.58 1.71
CA PHE A 44 -9.68 -11.12 1.73
C PHE A 44 -9.14 -10.44 0.47
N GLU A 45 -8.04 -10.94 -0.11
CA GLU A 45 -7.54 -10.47 -1.41
C GLU A 45 -8.57 -10.74 -2.52
N GLU A 46 -9.16 -11.94 -2.59
CA GLU A 46 -10.23 -12.29 -3.55
C GLU A 46 -11.48 -11.42 -3.36
N GLU A 47 -11.93 -11.20 -2.12
CA GLU A 47 -13.06 -10.30 -1.83
C GLU A 47 -12.75 -8.84 -2.24
N THR A 48 -11.51 -8.36 -2.11
CA THR A 48 -11.14 -7.02 -2.62
C THR A 48 -11.06 -6.96 -4.14
N ILE A 49 -10.72 -8.07 -4.80
CA ILE A 49 -10.66 -8.17 -6.25
C ILE A 49 -12.08 -8.18 -6.83
N ASP A 50 -13.04 -8.90 -6.24
CA ASP A 50 -14.44 -8.91 -6.74
C ASP A 50 -15.10 -7.50 -6.76
N TYR A 51 -14.63 -6.56 -5.93
CA TYR A 51 -15.04 -5.14 -6.01
C TYR A 51 -14.18 -4.30 -6.99
N ALA A 52 -12.99 -4.77 -7.37
CA ALA A 52 -12.05 -4.10 -8.27
C ALA A 52 -12.07 -4.65 -9.72
N ASP A 53 -12.64 -5.83 -9.95
CA ASP A 53 -12.54 -6.60 -11.20
C ASP A 53 -13.46 -6.12 -12.33
N SER A 54 -13.92 -4.87 -12.28
CA SER A 54 -14.50 -4.19 -13.44
C SER A 54 -13.53 -3.26 -14.16
N SER A 55 -12.28 -3.10 -13.70
CA SER A 55 -11.32 -2.28 -14.44
C SER A 55 -9.89 -2.76 -14.21
N GLY A 56 -9.13 -2.97 -15.29
CA GLY A 56 -7.70 -3.35 -15.27
C GLY A 56 -6.76 -2.27 -14.73
N PHE A 57 -7.25 -1.44 -13.81
CA PHE A 57 -6.50 -0.41 -13.11
C PHE A 57 -6.40 -0.79 -11.63
N SER A 58 -5.17 -0.82 -11.12
CA SER A 58 -4.94 -0.96 -9.68
C SER A 58 -5.31 0.35 -8.99
N LEU A 59 -6.16 0.27 -7.97
CA LEU A 59 -6.56 1.42 -7.17
C LEU A 59 -5.38 1.82 -6.25
N VAL A 60 -4.67 2.87 -6.64
CA VAL A 60 -3.63 3.47 -5.79
C VAL A 60 -4.35 4.27 -4.71
N ASN A 61 -4.22 3.84 -3.45
CA ASN A 61 -4.87 4.49 -2.32
C ASN A 61 -3.96 5.64 -1.83
N PRO A 62 -4.31 6.92 -2.07
CA PRO A 62 -3.43 8.06 -1.76
C PRO A 62 -3.40 8.43 -0.26
N GLU A 63 -4.11 7.68 0.59
CA GLU A 63 -4.30 7.99 2.02
C GLU A 63 -3.04 7.76 2.89
N MET A 64 -1.95 7.21 2.35
CA MET A 64 -0.65 7.21 3.05
C MET A 64 0.11 8.52 2.78
N GLY A 65 -0.32 9.59 3.45
CA GLY A 65 0.58 10.65 3.92
C GLY A 65 1.32 11.52 2.89
N PHE A 66 0.89 11.59 1.63
CA PHE A 66 1.43 12.60 0.73
C PHE A 66 0.84 13.98 1.08
N GLN A 67 1.74 14.91 1.42
CA GLN A 67 1.43 16.32 1.55
C GLN A 67 0.63 16.75 0.31
N LYS A 68 -0.64 17.17 0.49
CA LYS A 68 -1.62 17.34 -0.59
C LYS A 68 -1.20 18.35 -1.66
N ASP A 69 -0.28 19.25 -1.31
CA ASP A 69 0.25 20.27 -2.19
C ASP A 69 1.72 19.97 -2.54
N PRO A 70 2.10 20.01 -3.84
CA PRO A 70 3.48 19.86 -4.24
C PRO A 70 4.32 21.02 -3.71
N ILE A 71 5.51 20.73 -3.21
CA ILE A 71 6.44 21.77 -2.74
C ILE A 71 7.17 22.47 -3.88
N LEU A 72 7.20 21.85 -5.06
CA LEU A 72 7.82 22.37 -6.28
C LEU A 72 7.13 21.80 -7.51
N LYS A 73 6.96 22.63 -8.55
CA LYS A 73 6.44 22.22 -9.86
C LYS A 73 7.28 22.83 -10.99
N ILE A 74 7.79 22.00 -11.88
CA ILE A 74 8.51 22.40 -13.09
C ILE A 74 7.58 22.22 -14.28
N ASN A 75 7.37 23.28 -15.08
CA ASN A 75 6.55 23.24 -16.29
C ASN A 75 7.45 23.44 -17.51
N TYR A 76 7.43 22.49 -18.44
CA TYR A 76 8.18 22.58 -19.69
C TYR A 76 7.34 23.16 -20.83
N PRO A 77 7.95 23.81 -21.84
CA PRO A 77 7.25 24.29 -23.04
C PRO A 77 6.56 23.18 -23.83
N SER A 78 6.98 21.93 -23.69
CA SER A 78 6.34 20.75 -24.29
C SER A 78 4.97 20.43 -23.68
N GLY A 79 4.59 21.08 -22.58
CA GLY A 79 3.36 20.80 -21.83
C GLY A 79 3.52 19.76 -20.72
N VAL A 80 4.70 19.15 -20.58
CA VAL A 80 5.02 18.24 -19.47
C VAL A 80 5.18 19.04 -18.17
N SER A 81 4.64 18.52 -17.07
CA SER A 81 4.81 19.07 -15.74
C SER A 81 5.38 18.01 -14.79
N ILE A 82 6.40 18.37 -14.02
CA ILE A 82 6.96 17.53 -12.95
C ILE A 82 6.61 18.16 -11.62
N GLU A 83 5.99 17.38 -10.73
CA GLU A 83 5.54 17.80 -9.41
C GLU A 83 6.32 17.03 -8.33
N PHE A 84 6.87 17.76 -7.35
CA PHE A 84 7.65 17.18 -6.27
C PHE A 84 6.90 17.30 -4.94
N PHE A 85 6.95 16.23 -4.14
CA PHE A 85 6.30 16.11 -2.85
C PHE A 85 7.31 15.74 -1.77
N GLY A 86 7.15 16.23 -0.54
CA GLY A 86 8.06 15.94 0.58
C GLY A 86 9.34 16.80 0.58
N GLN A 87 10.45 16.27 1.10
CA GLN A 87 11.75 16.98 1.07
C GLN A 87 12.46 16.72 -0.25
N VAL A 88 12.94 17.79 -0.91
CA VAL A 88 13.60 17.72 -2.21
C VAL A 88 14.98 18.38 -2.11
N ASP A 89 16.01 17.68 -2.59
CA ASP A 89 17.35 18.23 -2.71
C ASP A 89 17.47 19.12 -3.95
N ILE A 90 17.99 20.33 -3.76
CA ILE A 90 18.08 21.33 -4.84
C ILE A 90 19.05 20.93 -5.96
N ASN A 91 20.03 20.06 -5.69
CA ASN A 91 20.95 19.60 -6.73
C ASN A 91 20.25 18.62 -7.68
N SER A 92 19.37 17.77 -7.16
CA SER A 92 18.55 16.88 -7.99
C SER A 92 17.55 17.67 -8.84
N VAL A 93 16.99 18.77 -8.32
CA VAL A 93 16.07 19.65 -9.09
C VAL A 93 16.76 20.25 -10.32
N LYS A 94 18.05 20.60 -10.22
CA LYS A 94 18.80 21.20 -11.33
C LYS A 94 18.95 20.25 -12.52
N GLU A 95 18.90 18.93 -12.32
CA GLU A 95 18.96 17.98 -13.43
C GLU A 95 17.69 17.99 -14.28
N PHE A 96 16.60 18.56 -13.76
CA PHE A 96 15.31 18.70 -14.45
C PHE A 96 15.05 20.14 -14.92
N LEU A 97 15.97 21.08 -14.75
CA LEU A 97 15.84 22.43 -15.32
C LEU A 97 16.58 22.52 -16.67
#